data_AF-A0AAD6ZL71-F1
#
_entry.id   AF-A0AAD6ZL71-F1
#
_cell.length_a   1.000
_cell.length_b   1.000
_cell.length_c   1.000
_cell.angle_alpha   90.00
_cell.angle_beta   90.00
_cell.angle_gamma   90.00
#
_symmetry.space_group_name_H-M   'P 1'
#
loop_
_entity.id
_entity.type
_entity.pdbx_description
1 polymer ?
#
loop_
_entity_poly.entity_id
_entity_poly.type
_entity_poly.pdbx_seq_one_letter_code
_entity_poly.pdbx_strand_id
1 'polypeptide(L)'
;KKYNLRFTGLSISKEIKLQMPIWKHLAFSETRFHDIRRKPALRCLREKHQVRTVQDISKIADRKTTSWRRPHMVNPSGVGRRNCGCPSCQHDRTVLLCNNPGECVEMAKRLLDCILPKWNPDLVDTDLCDELALSEEEILANATSSNEDDGSAVTFDPVFRLTDISDGYRIFASEDHLRQIATKRYSIPAVSDEQTQVYLHARIKASTISLEMHPMIRFLLVLLTQTC
;
A
#
# COMPACT_ATOMS: atom_id res chain seq x y z
N LYS A 1 -2.47 8.11 18.42
CA LYS A 1 -1.19 7.85 19.14
C LYS A 1 -1.33 6.86 20.29
N LYS A 2 -2.41 6.90 21.10
CA LYS A 2 -2.60 6.04 22.30
C LYS A 2 -2.37 4.53 22.09
N TYR A 3 -2.69 3.98 20.91
CA TYR A 3 -2.64 2.52 20.66
C TYR A 3 -1.63 2.10 19.57
N ASN A 4 -0.69 2.96 19.20
CA ASN A 4 0.27 2.68 18.11
C ASN A 4 -0.39 2.07 16.84
N LEU A 5 -1.56 2.59 16.47
CA LEU A 5 -2.28 2.19 15.26
C LEU A 5 -1.38 2.45 14.05
N ARG A 6 -1.06 1.40 13.30
CA ARG A 6 -0.26 1.47 12.09
C ARG A 6 -1.05 0.87 10.95
N PHE A 7 -1.04 1.54 9.81
CA PHE A 7 -1.52 0.95 8.58
C PHE A 7 -0.37 0.11 7.99
N THR A 8 -0.60 -1.17 7.75
CA THR A 8 0.40 -2.12 7.25
C THR A 8 -0.25 -3.04 6.23
N GLY A 9 0.03 -2.79 4.95
CA GLY A 9 -0.23 -3.72 3.87
C GLY A 9 1.08 -4.34 3.41
N LEU A 10 1.11 -5.68 3.26
CA LEU A 10 2.21 -6.36 2.58
C LEU A 10 2.19 -5.90 1.12
N SER A 11 1.07 -6.19 0.45
CA SER A 11 0.74 -5.65 -0.87
C SER A 11 -0.48 -4.74 -0.85
N ILE A 12 -0.43 -3.67 -1.63
CA ILE A 12 -1.47 -2.63 -1.65
C ILE A 12 -1.91 -2.39 -3.08
N SER A 13 -3.18 -2.70 -3.36
CA SER A 13 -3.75 -2.49 -4.68
C SER A 13 -3.75 -1.01 -5.09
N LYS A 14 -3.70 -0.78 -6.40
CA LYS A 14 -3.74 0.58 -6.96
C LYS A 14 -5.01 1.32 -6.57
N GLU A 15 -6.14 0.61 -6.50
CA GLU A 15 -7.44 1.13 -6.10
C GLU A 15 -7.36 1.72 -4.69
N ILE A 16 -6.73 1.00 -3.76
CA ILE A 16 -6.55 1.45 -2.38
C ILE A 16 -5.62 2.66 -2.32
N LYS A 17 -4.48 2.63 -3.04
CA LYS A 17 -3.56 3.79 -3.13
C LYS A 17 -4.29 5.05 -3.61
N LEU A 18 -5.16 4.92 -4.61
CA LEU A 18 -5.93 6.03 -5.17
C LEU A 18 -6.97 6.60 -4.19
N GLN A 19 -7.57 5.76 -3.34
CA GLN A 19 -8.56 6.17 -2.34
C GLN A 19 -7.95 6.87 -1.12
N MET A 20 -6.63 6.80 -0.93
CA MET A 20 -5.99 7.37 0.25
C MET A 20 -6.17 8.90 0.35
N PRO A 21 -6.34 9.45 1.56
CA PRO A 21 -6.46 10.88 1.74
C PRO A 21 -5.12 11.57 1.47
N ILE A 22 -5.09 12.49 0.52
CA ILE A 22 -3.83 13.12 0.09
C ILE A 22 -3.24 14.01 1.18
N TRP A 23 -4.04 14.79 1.91
CA TRP A 23 -3.50 15.78 2.86
C TRP A 23 -3.01 15.18 4.18
N LYS A 24 -3.45 13.96 4.48
CA LYS A 24 -3.06 13.18 5.67
C LYS A 24 -2.40 11.88 5.25
N HIS A 25 -1.78 11.88 4.07
CA HIS A 25 -1.18 10.69 3.50
C HIS A 25 -0.09 10.16 4.43
N LEU A 26 -0.15 8.87 4.74
CA LEU A 26 0.72 8.24 5.75
C LEU A 26 2.15 8.02 5.28
N ALA A 27 2.39 8.09 3.96
CA ALA A 27 3.68 7.85 3.35
C ALA A 27 4.17 9.02 2.49
N PHE A 28 4.16 10.24 3.04
CA PHE A 28 4.83 11.38 2.41
C PHE A 28 6.30 11.44 2.81
N SER A 29 7.14 11.78 1.83
CA SER A 29 8.49 12.27 2.06
C SER A 29 8.42 13.66 2.69
N GLU A 30 8.77 13.77 3.97
CA GLU A 30 8.73 15.03 4.72
C GLU A 30 9.58 16.12 4.05
N THR A 31 10.75 15.76 3.54
CA THR A 31 11.67 16.69 2.87
C THR A 31 11.06 17.26 1.59
N ARG A 32 10.60 16.40 0.66
CA ARG A 32 9.98 16.84 -0.59
C ARG A 32 8.70 17.64 -0.36
N PHE A 33 7.88 17.21 0.61
CA PHE A 33 6.64 17.91 0.94
C PHE A 33 6.91 19.29 1.55
N HIS A 34 7.95 19.42 2.38
CA HIS A 34 8.33 20.69 2.99
C HIS A 34 8.61 21.79 1.96
N ASP A 35 9.20 21.44 0.81
CA ASP A 35 9.55 22.37 -0.26
C ASP A 35 8.34 22.94 -1.00
N ILE A 36 7.26 22.16 -1.08
CA ILE A 36 6.05 22.53 -1.81
C ILE A 36 4.93 23.06 -0.91
N ARG A 37 4.96 22.81 0.41
CA ARG A 37 3.85 23.10 1.34
C ARG A 37 3.37 24.55 1.35
N ARG A 38 4.26 25.51 1.08
CA ARG A 38 3.96 26.96 1.10
C ARG A 38 3.53 27.51 -0.27
N LYS A 39 3.54 26.69 -1.32
CA LYS A 39 3.26 27.17 -2.68
C LYS A 39 1.77 27.49 -2.83
N PRO A 40 1.42 28.62 -3.48
CA PRO A 40 0.02 29.04 -3.63
C PRO A 40 -0.81 28.05 -4.45
N ALA A 41 -0.20 27.37 -5.42
CA ALA A 41 -0.84 26.30 -6.20
C ALA A 41 -1.32 25.15 -5.30
N LEU A 42 -0.57 24.80 -4.25
CA LEU A 42 -0.97 23.73 -3.32
C LEU A 42 -2.22 24.12 -2.52
N ARG A 43 -2.28 25.38 -2.07
CA ARG A 43 -3.48 25.95 -1.44
C ARG A 43 -4.66 25.95 -2.41
N CYS A 44 -4.43 26.32 -3.68
CA CYS A 44 -5.44 26.32 -4.72
C CYS A 44 -6.00 24.91 -4.97
N LEU A 45 -5.15 23.89 -5.04
CA LEU A 45 -5.57 22.48 -5.17
C LEU A 45 -6.50 22.07 -4.02
N ARG A 46 -6.19 22.48 -2.79
CA ARG A 46 -7.00 22.16 -1.61
C ARG A 46 -8.33 22.90 -1.56
N GLU A 47 -8.32 24.19 -1.86
CA GLU A 47 -9.47 25.08 -1.58
C GLU A 47 -10.38 25.27 -2.79
N LYS A 48 -9.81 25.42 -4.00
CA LYS A 48 -10.57 25.67 -5.23
C LYS A 48 -10.87 24.39 -5.99
N HIS A 49 -9.86 23.52 -6.16
CA HIS A 49 -10.05 22.23 -6.82
C HIS A 49 -10.61 21.16 -5.88
N GLN A 50 -10.73 21.47 -4.58
CA GLN A 50 -11.32 20.60 -3.55
C GLN A 50 -10.75 19.18 -3.51
N VAL A 51 -9.47 19.02 -3.86
CA VAL A 51 -8.80 17.72 -3.88
C VAL A 51 -8.86 17.07 -2.49
N ARG A 52 -9.26 15.80 -2.41
CA ARG A 52 -9.30 15.02 -1.15
C ARG A 52 -8.46 13.76 -1.21
N THR A 53 -8.43 13.09 -2.34
CA THR A 53 -7.80 11.77 -2.50
C THR A 53 -6.56 11.85 -3.40
N VAL A 54 -5.76 10.77 -3.40
CA VAL A 54 -4.67 10.60 -4.37
C VAL A 54 -5.24 10.54 -5.80
N GLN A 55 -6.41 9.92 -5.98
CA GLN A 55 -7.10 9.87 -7.27
C GLN A 55 -7.41 11.27 -7.83
N ASP A 56 -7.85 12.21 -6.98
CA ASP A 56 -8.14 13.58 -7.40
C ASP A 56 -6.89 14.28 -7.93
N ILE A 57 -5.76 14.08 -7.26
CA ILE A 57 -4.47 14.62 -7.70
C ILE A 57 -4.01 13.96 -9.01
N SER A 58 -4.08 12.64 -9.12
CA SER A 58 -3.73 11.90 -10.34
C SER A 58 -4.53 12.39 -11.55
N LYS A 59 -5.86 12.54 -11.41
CA LYS A 59 -6.73 13.13 -12.45
C LYS A 59 -6.32 14.55 -12.86
N ILE A 60 -5.76 15.35 -11.96
CA ILE A 60 -5.28 16.70 -12.27
C ILE A 60 -3.90 16.64 -12.95
N ALA A 61 -3.00 15.80 -12.45
CA ALA A 61 -1.66 15.58 -13.00
C ALA A 61 -1.71 15.07 -14.45
N ASP A 62 -2.67 14.21 -14.77
CA ASP A 62 -2.80 13.55 -16.07
C ASP A 62 -3.49 14.40 -17.15
N ARG A 63 -3.94 15.61 -16.82
CA ARG A 63 -4.57 16.54 -17.77
C ARG A 63 -3.65 16.99 -18.91
N LYS A 64 -2.37 16.60 -18.90
CA LYS A 64 -1.38 17.04 -19.90
C LYS A 64 -1.69 16.52 -21.32
N THR A 65 -2.57 15.54 -21.53
CA THR A 65 -2.70 14.83 -22.82
C THR A 65 -4.11 14.56 -23.36
N THR A 66 -5.19 14.96 -22.66
CA THR A 66 -6.54 14.41 -22.96
C THR A 66 -7.22 14.98 -24.23
N SER A 67 -6.78 16.11 -24.77
CA SER A 67 -7.44 16.73 -25.93
C SER A 67 -6.48 16.97 -27.09
N TRP A 68 -6.60 16.16 -28.15
CA TRP A 68 -5.84 16.33 -29.39
C TRP A 68 -6.05 17.70 -30.06
N ARG A 69 -7.25 18.26 -29.95
CA ARG A 69 -7.59 19.56 -30.58
C ARG A 69 -7.09 20.76 -29.79
N ARG A 70 -7.00 20.64 -28.46
CA ARG A 70 -6.55 21.71 -27.56
C ARG A 70 -5.73 21.10 -26.42
N PRO A 71 -4.51 20.64 -26.70
CA PRO A 71 -3.68 19.99 -25.69
C PRO A 71 -3.31 20.98 -24.59
N HIS A 72 -3.02 20.44 -23.41
CA HIS A 72 -2.47 21.25 -22.35
C HIS A 72 -1.10 21.79 -22.80
N MET A 73 -0.95 23.12 -22.78
CA MET A 73 0.26 23.77 -23.27
C MET A 73 1.20 24.10 -22.12
N VAL A 74 2.42 23.61 -22.24
CA VAL A 74 3.56 24.04 -21.45
C VAL A 74 4.35 25.12 -22.18
N ASN A 75 5.14 25.89 -21.46
CA ASN A 75 6.13 26.81 -22.02
C ASN A 75 7.42 26.04 -22.37
N PRO A 76 8.43 26.68 -23.00
CA PRO A 76 9.69 26.02 -23.34
C PRO A 76 10.46 25.45 -22.14
N SER A 77 10.23 25.96 -20.91
CA SER A 77 10.82 25.41 -19.69
C SER A 77 10.01 24.26 -19.08
N GLY A 78 8.99 23.75 -19.80
CA GLY A 78 8.16 22.63 -19.37
C GLY A 78 7.05 22.98 -18.38
N VAL A 79 6.88 24.27 -18.07
CA VAL A 79 5.92 24.83 -17.09
C VAL A 79 4.56 25.15 -17.74
N GLY A 80 3.48 24.71 -17.12
CA GLY A 80 2.10 24.91 -17.57
C GLY A 80 1.72 26.38 -17.69
N ARG A 81 1.16 26.78 -18.83
CA ARG A 81 0.79 28.19 -19.08
C ARG A 81 -0.42 28.61 -18.25
N ARG A 82 -0.37 29.82 -17.66
CA ARG A 82 -1.49 30.41 -16.90
C ARG A 82 -2.79 30.52 -17.71
N ASN A 83 -2.66 30.87 -18.98
CA ASN A 83 -3.76 31.04 -19.93
C ASN A 83 -3.95 29.84 -20.86
N CYS A 84 -3.55 28.63 -20.43
CA CYS A 84 -3.70 27.42 -21.25
C CYS A 84 -5.14 27.27 -21.78
N GLY A 85 -5.28 27.11 -23.10
CA GLY A 85 -6.56 27.03 -23.80
C GLY A 85 -7.24 25.66 -23.80
N CYS A 86 -6.72 24.68 -23.06
CA CYS A 86 -7.36 23.37 -22.98
C CYS A 86 -8.69 23.43 -22.19
N PRO A 87 -9.67 22.56 -22.48
CA PRO A 87 -10.98 22.61 -21.85
C PRO A 87 -10.93 22.54 -20.32
N SER A 88 -10.07 21.69 -19.76
CA SER A 88 -9.92 21.56 -18.30
C SER A 88 -9.38 22.83 -17.66
N CYS A 89 -8.34 23.45 -18.23
CA CYS A 89 -7.81 24.71 -17.70
C CYS A 89 -8.78 25.88 -17.91
N GLN A 90 -9.58 25.87 -18.99
CA GLN A 90 -10.64 26.85 -19.18
C GLN A 90 -11.71 26.71 -18.09
N HIS A 91 -12.19 25.49 -17.84
CA HIS A 91 -13.14 25.20 -16.77
C HIS A 91 -12.60 25.61 -15.39
N ASP A 92 -11.36 25.27 -15.08
CA ASP A 92 -10.73 25.64 -13.82
C ASP A 92 -10.72 27.17 -13.62
N ARG A 93 -10.48 27.95 -14.69
CA ARG A 93 -10.50 29.42 -14.61
C ARG A 93 -11.91 29.98 -14.47
N THR A 94 -12.87 29.48 -15.25
CA THR A 94 -14.21 30.08 -15.33
C THR A 94 -15.14 29.62 -14.22
N VAL A 95 -15.03 28.35 -13.81
CA VAL A 95 -15.93 27.74 -12.81
C VAL A 95 -15.28 27.73 -11.43
N LEU A 96 -14.03 27.26 -11.32
CA LEU A 96 -13.33 27.17 -10.03
C LEU A 96 -12.61 28.46 -9.64
N LEU A 97 -12.67 29.48 -10.51
CA LEU A 97 -11.97 30.76 -10.34
C LEU A 97 -10.47 30.58 -10.08
N CYS A 98 -9.85 29.54 -10.66
CA CYS A 98 -8.43 29.26 -10.53
C CYS A 98 -7.61 30.29 -11.30
N ASN A 99 -6.63 30.93 -10.65
CA ASN A 99 -5.83 31.98 -11.28
C ASN A 99 -4.76 31.44 -12.24
N ASN A 100 -4.25 30.23 -11.97
CA ASN A 100 -3.21 29.58 -12.74
C ASN A 100 -3.39 28.05 -12.72
N PRO A 101 -4.24 27.50 -13.61
CA PRO A 101 -4.47 26.06 -13.67
C PRO A 101 -3.23 25.29 -14.16
N GLY A 102 -2.36 25.91 -14.95
CA GLY A 102 -1.10 25.31 -15.39
C GLY A 102 -0.18 24.95 -14.21
N GLU A 103 0.02 25.89 -13.29
CA GLU A 103 0.76 25.63 -12.05
C GLU A 103 0.07 24.58 -11.16
N CYS A 104 -1.26 24.50 -11.16
CA CYS A 104 -1.99 23.51 -10.36
C CYS A 104 -1.75 22.09 -10.90
N VAL A 105 -1.72 21.90 -12.22
CA VAL A 105 -1.37 20.62 -12.86
C VAL A 105 0.04 20.17 -12.47
N GLU A 106 0.99 21.09 -12.40
CA GLU A 106 2.37 20.76 -12.05
C GLU A 106 2.58 20.54 -10.57
N MET A 107 1.89 21.33 -9.75
CA MET A 107 1.86 21.11 -8.31
C MET A 107 1.23 19.76 -7.97
N ALA A 108 0.20 19.33 -8.71
CA ALA A 108 -0.39 18.02 -8.56
C ALA A 108 0.64 16.90 -8.82
N LYS A 109 1.42 16.99 -9.91
CA LYS A 109 2.54 16.06 -10.17
C LYS A 109 3.56 16.04 -9.04
N ARG A 110 4.06 17.23 -8.63
CA ARG A 110 5.03 17.34 -7.54
C ARG A 110 4.49 16.78 -6.21
N LEU A 111 3.18 16.90 -5.97
CA LEU A 111 2.55 16.34 -4.78
C LEU A 111 2.49 14.80 -4.84
N LEU A 112 2.25 14.19 -6.00
CA LEU A 112 2.38 12.73 -6.18
C LEU A 112 3.82 12.27 -5.99
N ASP A 113 4.79 13.02 -6.49
CA ASP A 113 6.22 12.72 -6.33
C ASP A 113 6.71 12.79 -4.87
N CYS A 114 5.91 13.40 -3.99
CA CYS A 114 6.15 13.38 -2.55
C CYS A 114 5.71 12.05 -1.91
N ILE A 115 4.85 11.26 -2.55
CA ILE A 115 4.41 9.95 -2.06
C ILE A 115 5.55 8.95 -2.25
N LEU A 116 5.88 8.22 -1.18
CA LEU A 116 6.91 7.19 -1.24
C LEU A 116 6.55 6.09 -2.25
N PRO A 117 7.53 5.45 -2.91
CA PRO A 117 7.25 4.58 -4.06
C PRO A 117 6.23 3.47 -3.82
N LYS A 118 6.33 2.78 -2.68
CA LYS A 118 5.37 1.73 -2.26
C LYS A 118 3.90 2.18 -2.27
N TRP A 119 3.65 3.48 -2.12
CA TRP A 119 2.30 4.04 -1.97
C TRP A 119 1.86 4.87 -3.18
N ASN A 120 2.75 5.08 -4.15
CA ASN A 120 2.46 5.89 -5.31
C ASN A 120 1.76 5.02 -6.38
N PRO A 121 0.53 5.36 -6.81
CA PRO A 121 -0.24 4.56 -7.77
C PRO A 121 0.29 4.64 -9.22
N ASP A 122 1.17 5.60 -9.52
CA ASP A 122 1.73 5.80 -10.86
C ASP A 122 3.03 5.02 -11.07
N LEU A 123 3.61 4.50 -9.99
CA LEU A 123 4.79 3.65 -10.07
C LEU A 123 4.34 2.19 -10.18
N VAL A 124 5.07 1.43 -11.01
CA VAL A 124 4.88 -0.02 -11.11
C VAL A 124 5.11 -0.63 -9.74
N ASP A 125 4.15 -1.43 -9.28
CA ASP A 125 4.29 -2.17 -8.04
C ASP A 125 5.45 -3.16 -8.19
N THR A 126 6.56 -2.88 -7.53
CA THR A 126 7.58 -3.90 -7.22
C THR A 126 7.14 -4.62 -5.95
N ASP A 127 5.89 -5.07 -5.92
CA ASP A 127 5.30 -5.69 -4.75
C ASP A 127 5.70 -7.16 -4.77
N LEU A 128 6.47 -7.57 -3.76
CA LEU A 128 7.01 -8.94 -3.65
C LEU A 128 5.90 -10.01 -3.69
N CYS A 129 4.65 -9.65 -3.39
CA CYS A 129 3.52 -10.56 -3.49
C CYS A 129 3.25 -11.05 -4.92
N ASP A 130 3.57 -10.28 -5.95
CA ASP A 130 3.37 -10.72 -7.34
C ASP A 130 4.41 -11.76 -7.76
N GLU A 131 5.65 -11.65 -7.27
CA GLU A 131 6.72 -12.63 -7.50
C GLU A 131 6.53 -13.92 -6.71
N LEU A 132 5.75 -13.88 -5.64
CA LEU A 132 5.50 -14.99 -4.73
C LEU A 132 4.09 -15.59 -4.90
N ALA A 133 3.31 -15.09 -5.85
CA ALA A 133 1.97 -15.60 -6.12
C ALA A 133 2.04 -17.06 -6.59
N LEU A 134 1.08 -17.87 -6.12
CA LEU A 134 0.94 -19.23 -6.62
C LEU A 134 0.62 -19.22 -8.12
N SER A 135 1.20 -20.20 -8.83
CA SER A 135 0.81 -20.52 -10.19
C SER A 135 -0.63 -21.07 -10.23
N GLU A 136 -1.28 -21.01 -11.40
CA GLU A 136 -2.61 -21.60 -11.58
C GLU A 136 -2.64 -23.09 -11.22
N GLU A 137 -1.56 -23.81 -11.51
CA GLU A 137 -1.40 -25.24 -11.17
C GLU A 137 -1.39 -25.45 -9.65
N GLU A 138 -0.65 -24.62 -8.89
CA GLU A 138 -0.60 -24.69 -7.43
C GLU A 138 -1.93 -24.29 -6.78
N ILE A 139 -2.65 -23.32 -7.35
CA ILE A 139 -3.99 -22.94 -6.89
C ILE A 139 -4.96 -24.11 -7.06
N LEU A 140 -4.93 -24.80 -8.21
CA LEU A 140 -5.77 -25.96 -8.48
C LEU A 140 -5.42 -27.12 -7.53
N ALA A 141 -4.14 -27.39 -7.32
CA ALA A 141 -3.68 -28.43 -6.40
C ALA A 141 -4.14 -28.16 -4.95
N ASN A 142 -4.05 -26.91 -4.48
CA ASN A 142 -4.55 -26.52 -3.17
C ASN A 142 -6.07 -26.70 -3.03
N ALA A 143 -6.83 -26.42 -4.10
CA ALA A 143 -8.28 -26.58 -4.11
C ALA A 143 -8.69 -28.07 -4.03
N THR A 144 -7.94 -28.97 -4.67
CA THR A 144 -8.19 -30.41 -4.56
C THR A 144 -7.80 -30.95 -3.19
N SER A 145 -6.63 -30.56 -2.67
CA SER A 145 -6.15 -30.99 -1.34
C SER A 145 -7.02 -30.50 -0.18
N SER A 146 -7.71 -29.36 -0.31
CA SER A 146 -8.62 -28.87 0.74
C SER A 146 -9.93 -29.69 0.84
N ASN A 147 -10.29 -30.45 -0.20
CA ASN A 147 -11.50 -31.28 -0.22
C ASN A 147 -11.24 -32.73 0.19
N GLU A 148 -9.97 -33.14 0.18
CA GLU A 148 -9.55 -34.50 0.51
C GLU A 148 -8.91 -34.46 1.91
N ASP A 149 -9.51 -35.15 2.88
CA ASP A 149 -9.02 -35.26 4.26
C ASP A 149 -7.81 -36.23 4.35
N ASP A 150 -6.97 -36.23 3.30
CA ASP A 150 -5.89 -37.20 3.08
C ASP A 150 -4.54 -36.77 3.68
N GLY A 151 -4.48 -35.57 4.25
CA GLY A 151 -3.26 -34.99 4.80
C GLY A 151 -2.28 -34.50 3.75
N SER A 152 -2.71 -34.28 2.50
CA SER A 152 -1.89 -33.71 1.45
C SER A 152 -1.45 -32.27 1.78
N ALA A 153 -0.22 -31.93 1.36
CA ALA A 153 0.39 -30.65 1.67
C ALA A 153 -0.23 -29.52 0.83
N VAL A 154 -0.73 -28.48 1.49
CA VAL A 154 -1.23 -27.25 0.84
C VAL A 154 -0.09 -26.24 0.75
N THR A 155 0.19 -25.74 -0.45
CA THR A 155 1.18 -24.68 -0.67
C THR A 155 0.58 -23.36 -0.22
N PHE A 156 1.25 -22.66 0.68
CA PHE A 156 0.75 -21.39 1.18
C PHE A 156 0.76 -20.31 0.09
N ASP A 157 -0.38 -19.64 -0.11
CA ASP A 157 -0.50 -18.45 -0.97
C ASP A 157 -0.14 -17.17 -0.20
N PRO A 158 0.99 -16.51 -0.50
CA PRO A 158 1.39 -15.27 0.17
C PRO A 158 0.74 -14.02 -0.44
N VAL A 159 -0.25 -14.15 -1.33
CA VAL A 159 -0.99 -13.02 -1.92
C VAL A 159 -1.95 -12.42 -0.88
N PHE A 160 -1.42 -11.56 -0.02
CA PHE A 160 -2.20 -10.70 0.86
C PHE A 160 -2.40 -9.33 0.21
N ARG A 161 -3.35 -9.24 -0.73
CA ARG A 161 -3.77 -7.96 -1.30
C ARG A 161 -4.87 -7.34 -0.45
N LEU A 162 -4.63 -6.13 0.04
CA LEU A 162 -5.68 -5.36 0.69
C LEU A 162 -6.72 -4.92 -0.35
N THR A 163 -7.97 -5.38 -0.15
CA THR A 163 -9.13 -5.00 -0.96
C THR A 163 -9.96 -3.89 -0.30
N ASP A 164 -9.89 -3.75 1.03
CA ASP A 164 -10.46 -2.64 1.80
C ASP A 164 -9.36 -1.92 2.61
N ILE A 165 -9.49 -0.60 2.73
CA ILE A 165 -8.64 0.24 3.59
C ILE A 165 -8.82 -0.16 5.06
N SER A 166 -10.00 -0.63 5.49
CA SER A 166 -10.21 -1.07 6.88
C SER A 166 -9.24 -2.18 7.30
N ASP A 167 -8.93 -3.08 6.37
CA ASP A 167 -8.20 -4.32 6.65
C ASP A 167 -6.68 -4.07 6.80
N GLY A 168 -6.21 -2.91 6.36
CA GLY A 168 -4.81 -2.51 6.49
C GLY A 168 -4.44 -2.00 7.88
N TYR A 169 -5.39 -1.70 8.76
CA TYR A 169 -5.10 -1.15 10.08
C TYR A 169 -4.76 -2.25 11.09
N ARG A 170 -3.52 -2.22 11.60
CA ARG A 170 -3.03 -3.12 12.66
C ARG A 170 -2.78 -2.34 13.95
N ILE A 171 -3.18 -2.93 15.07
CA ILE A 171 -2.91 -2.42 16.41
C ILE A 171 -1.88 -3.35 17.05
N PHE A 172 -0.69 -2.81 17.34
CA PHE A 172 0.32 -3.52 18.11
C PHE A 172 0.29 -2.98 19.54
N ALA A 173 -0.31 -3.72 20.46
CA ALA A 173 -0.29 -3.41 21.89
C ALA A 173 1.01 -3.96 22.51
N SER A 174 1.68 -3.20 23.37
CA SER A 174 2.74 -3.73 24.23
C SER A 174 2.12 -4.55 25.37
N GLU A 175 2.87 -5.50 25.93
CA GLU A 175 2.45 -6.35 27.06
C GLU A 175 1.83 -5.55 28.21
N ASP A 176 2.39 -4.38 28.52
CA ASP A 176 1.89 -3.48 29.58
C ASP A 176 0.44 -2.98 29.36
N HIS A 177 -0.06 -3.04 28.13
CA HIS A 177 -1.42 -2.61 27.76
C HIS A 177 -2.37 -3.79 27.54
N LEU A 178 -1.87 -5.03 27.57
CA LEU A 178 -2.71 -6.21 27.58
C LEU A 178 -3.29 -6.34 28.99
N ARG A 179 -4.60 -6.14 29.12
CA ARG A 179 -5.28 -6.50 30.37
C ARG A 179 -5.02 -8.00 30.61
N GLN A 180 -4.47 -8.35 31.77
CA GLN A 180 -4.33 -9.76 32.21
C GLN A 180 -5.70 -10.49 32.30
N ILE A 181 -6.79 -9.73 32.27
CA ILE A 181 -8.13 -10.28 32.09
C ILE A 181 -8.25 -10.67 30.63
N ALA A 182 -8.14 -11.96 30.35
CA ALA A 182 -8.48 -12.53 29.04
C ALA A 182 -9.83 -11.92 28.60
N THR A 183 -9.83 -11.23 27.46
CA THR A 183 -11.08 -10.81 26.82
C THR A 183 -11.95 -12.06 26.73
N LYS A 184 -13.15 -12.04 27.33
CA LYS A 184 -14.14 -13.08 27.10
C LYS A 184 -14.32 -13.19 25.60
N ARG A 185 -13.69 -14.20 24.99
CA ARG A 185 -14.03 -14.60 23.63
C ARG A 185 -15.49 -14.99 23.71
N TYR A 186 -16.33 -14.38 22.87
CA TYR A 186 -17.62 -14.98 22.61
C TYR A 186 -17.31 -16.38 22.09
N SER A 187 -17.74 -17.39 22.84
CA SER A 187 -17.70 -18.77 22.39
C SER A 187 -18.60 -18.83 21.16
N ILE A 188 -17.98 -18.85 19.98
CA ILE A 188 -18.66 -19.36 18.79
C ILE A 188 -19.07 -20.80 19.17
N PRO A 189 -20.34 -21.19 19.02
CA PRO A 189 -20.76 -22.56 19.30
C PRO A 189 -19.81 -23.53 18.58
N ALA A 190 -19.27 -24.49 19.33
CA ALA A 190 -18.19 -25.35 18.88
C ALA A 190 -18.52 -25.99 17.52
N VAL A 191 -17.65 -25.76 16.56
CA VAL A 191 -17.35 -26.74 15.51
C VAL A 191 -16.08 -27.42 16.01
N SER A 192 -16.19 -28.70 16.38
CA SER A 192 -15.05 -29.61 16.58
C SER A 192 -14.22 -29.60 15.29
N ASP A 193 -12.90 -29.39 15.27
CA ASP A 193 -11.86 -30.09 16.00
C ASP A 193 -10.54 -29.32 15.94
N GLU A 194 -9.59 -29.76 16.77
CA GLU A 194 -8.28 -29.16 17.02
C GLU A 194 -7.35 -29.16 15.79
N GLN A 195 -6.99 -27.97 15.30
CA GLN A 195 -5.72 -27.77 14.59
C GLN A 195 -5.01 -26.55 15.17
N THR A 196 -3.90 -26.79 15.88
CA THR A 196 -2.98 -25.71 16.25
C THR A 196 -1.90 -25.61 15.17
N GLN A 197 -2.07 -24.65 14.26
CA GLN A 197 -1.02 -24.28 13.30
C GLN A 197 -0.06 -23.28 13.97
N VAL A 198 1.23 -23.63 14.04
CA VAL A 198 2.31 -22.74 14.49
C VAL A 198 3.18 -22.41 13.28
N TYR A 199 3.25 -21.14 12.92
CA TYR A 199 4.14 -20.66 11.86
C TYR A 199 5.49 -20.22 12.46
N LEU A 200 6.57 -20.90 12.06
CA LEU A 200 7.93 -20.45 12.30
C LEU A 200 8.54 -19.97 10.99
N HIS A 201 8.88 -18.68 10.94
CA HIS A 201 9.53 -18.06 9.79
C HIS A 201 11.04 -17.98 10.06
N ALA A 202 11.86 -18.72 9.32
CA ALA A 202 13.31 -18.48 9.25
C ALA A 202 13.86 -18.94 7.90
N ARG A 203 14.51 -18.03 7.16
CA ARG A 203 15.30 -18.33 5.96
C ARG A 203 16.77 -18.15 6.32
N ILE A 204 17.42 -19.23 6.76
CA ILE A 204 18.86 -19.21 7.03
C ILE A 204 19.59 -19.56 5.73
N LYS A 205 20.36 -18.61 5.19
CA LYS A 205 21.28 -18.91 4.08
C LYS A 205 22.44 -19.73 4.63
N ALA A 206 22.46 -21.02 4.31
CA ALA A 206 23.58 -21.90 4.60
C ALA A 206 24.75 -21.59 3.64
N SER A 207 25.52 -20.56 3.97
CA SER A 207 26.90 -20.45 3.46
C SER A 207 27.90 -19.99 4.52
N THR A 208 27.46 -19.68 5.74
CA THR A 208 28.37 -19.43 6.88
C THR A 208 27.59 -19.47 8.19
N ILE A 209 27.29 -20.66 8.70
CA ILE A 209 26.86 -20.81 10.10
C ILE A 209 28.10 -21.22 10.90
N SER A 210 28.79 -20.23 11.46
CA SER A 210 29.71 -20.45 12.57
C SER A 210 28.83 -20.67 13.82
N LEU A 211 29.04 -21.82 14.46
CA LEU A 211 28.29 -22.32 15.60
C LEU A 211 28.53 -21.48 16.85
N GLU A 212 27.66 -20.51 17.11
CA GLU A 212 27.26 -20.12 18.47
C GLU A 212 25.76 -19.73 18.43
N MET A 213 24.87 -20.72 18.50
CA MET A 213 23.42 -20.48 18.65
C MET A 213 22.85 -21.27 19.82
N HIS A 214 21.84 -20.64 20.44
CA HIS A 214 21.19 -20.98 21.71
C HIS A 214 20.63 -22.43 21.76
N PRO A 215 20.72 -23.12 22.92
CA PRO A 215 20.48 -24.57 23.05
C PRO A 215 19.10 -25.09 22.61
N MET A 216 18.06 -24.26 22.58
CA MET A 216 16.74 -24.67 22.09
C MET A 216 16.71 -24.98 20.58
N ILE A 217 17.55 -24.32 19.78
CA ILE A 217 17.57 -24.51 18.31
C ILE A 217 18.24 -25.85 17.94
N ARG A 218 19.09 -26.37 18.82
CA ARG A 218 19.80 -27.65 18.61
C ARG A 218 18.85 -28.85 18.70
N PHE A 219 17.75 -28.75 19.45
CA PHE A 219 16.84 -29.88 19.70
C PHE A 219 15.96 -30.22 18.48
N LEU A 220 15.62 -29.22 17.67
CA LEU A 220 14.77 -29.39 16.47
C LEU A 220 15.52 -29.96 15.26
N LEU A 221 16.83 -29.70 15.15
CA LEU A 221 17.64 -30.21 14.02
C LEU A 221 18.01 -31.69 14.17
N VAL A 222 18.18 -32.20 15.39
CA VAL A 222 18.55 -33.61 15.62
C VAL A 222 17.41 -34.57 15.25
N LEU A 223 16.14 -34.15 15.41
CA LEU A 223 14.98 -34.96 15.07
C LEU A 223 14.80 -35.17 13.56
N LEU A 224 15.25 -34.22 12.73
CA LEU A 224 15.12 -34.32 11.27
C LEU A 224 16.21 -35.19 10.62
N THR A 225 17.30 -35.49 11.33
CA THR A 225 18.40 -36.32 10.81
C THR A 225 18.32 -37.79 11.22
N GLN A 226 17.37 -38.18 12.08
CA GLN A 226 17.24 -39.57 12.57
C GLN A 226 16.08 -40.36 11.94
N THR A 227 15.38 -39.79 10.96
CA THR A 227 14.27 -40.45 10.25
C THR A 227 14.50 -40.61 8.74
N CYS A 228 15.77 -40.78 8.33
CA CYS A 228 16.15 -41.24 6.99
C CYS A 228 17.01 -42.50 7.11
#